data_AF-A0A8D8FUB4-F1
#
_entry.id   AF-A0A8D8FUB4-F1
#
_cell.length_a   1.000
_cell.length_b   1.000
_cell.length_c   1.000
_cell.angle_alpha   90.00
_cell.angle_beta   90.00
_cell.angle_gamma   90.00
#
_symmetry.space_group_name_H-M   'P 1'
#
loop_
_entity.id
_entity.type
_entity.pdbx_description
1 polymer ?
#
loop_
_entity_poly.entity_id
_entity_poly.type
_entity_poly.pdbx_seq_one_letter_code
_entity_poly.pdbx_strand_id
1 'polypeptide(L)'
;LEHLKQTKLFQCTCVRCSDPSEFGTYFSAMKCSGFNKELNCGGMLMPENEKSWSEGKWVCNKCQGSVETPRILNIVNRCKMDFEAMEKTNEQHCNKYIQHYSRWLSPNHHYIVDVKILLSQIIGGGSPDAIKRIPEESLMNKIKICQELIALFQKVCPGKRR
;
A
#
# COMPACT_ATOMS: atom_id res chain seq x y z
N LEU A 1 -4.57 12.53 0.03
CA LEU A 1 -5.50 13.67 0.18
C LEU A 1 -4.74 15.00 0.23
N GLU A 2 -3.64 15.07 0.97
CA GLU A 2 -2.82 16.27 1.10
C GLU A 2 -2.34 16.88 -0.23
N HIS A 3 -1.92 16.05 -1.19
CA HIS A 3 -1.50 16.53 -2.52
C HIS A 3 -2.58 17.33 -3.25
N LEU A 4 -3.85 16.90 -3.20
CA LEU A 4 -4.96 17.63 -3.83
C LEU A 4 -5.23 18.96 -3.12
N LYS A 5 -5.14 18.98 -1.79
CA LYS A 5 -5.25 20.21 -1.01
C LYS A 5 -4.14 21.19 -1.36
N GLN A 6 -2.90 20.72 -1.51
CA GLN A 6 -1.74 21.57 -1.84
C GLN A 6 -1.74 22.05 -3.29
N THR A 7 -2.09 21.18 -4.25
CA THR A 7 -1.95 21.49 -5.69
C THR A 7 -3.23 21.96 -6.36
N LYS A 8 -4.39 21.59 -5.80
CA LYS A 8 -5.72 21.88 -6.36
C LYS A 8 -6.62 22.64 -5.38
N LEU A 9 -6.14 22.94 -4.17
CA LEU A 9 -6.82 23.77 -3.17
C LEU A 9 -8.20 23.25 -2.75
N PHE A 10 -8.46 21.94 -2.84
CA PHE A 10 -9.69 21.33 -2.35
C PHE A 10 -9.43 19.97 -1.67
N GLN A 11 -10.33 19.60 -0.77
CA GLN A 11 -10.39 18.26 -0.18
C GLN A 11 -11.42 17.42 -0.94
N CYS A 12 -11.00 16.27 -1.46
CA CYS A 12 -11.90 15.38 -2.17
C CYS A 12 -12.86 14.69 -1.18
N THR A 13 -14.16 14.78 -1.45
CA THR A 13 -15.26 14.20 -0.66
C THR A 13 -16.03 13.12 -1.42
N CYS A 14 -15.39 12.50 -2.43
CA CYS A 14 -16.02 11.38 -3.13
C CYS A 14 -16.21 10.18 -2.19
N VAL A 15 -17.10 9.25 -2.56
CA VAL A 15 -17.44 8.08 -1.71
C VAL A 15 -16.20 7.33 -1.23
N ARG A 16 -15.15 7.21 -2.06
CA ARG A 16 -13.88 6.58 -1.67
C ARG A 16 -13.15 7.37 -0.57
N CYS A 17 -13.05 8.69 -0.71
CA CYS A 17 -12.33 9.53 0.23
C CYS A 17 -13.08 9.71 1.56
N SER A 18 -14.40 9.54 1.55
CA SER A 18 -15.25 9.54 2.74
C SER A 18 -15.36 8.17 3.41
N ASP A 19 -14.96 7.09 2.74
CA ASP A 19 -14.92 5.73 3.28
C ASP A 19 -13.52 5.41 3.84
N PRO A 20 -13.35 5.19 5.16
CA PRO A 20 -12.06 4.84 5.75
C PRO A 20 -11.43 3.56 5.19
N SER A 21 -12.24 2.65 4.64
CA SER A 21 -11.78 1.41 4.02
C SER A 21 -11.35 1.58 2.55
N GLU A 22 -11.62 2.76 1.97
CA GLU A 22 -11.37 3.10 0.58
C GLU A 22 -11.95 2.06 -0.39
N PHE A 23 -13.25 1.76 -0.29
CA PHE A 23 -13.93 0.67 -1.01
C PHE A 23 -13.41 -0.73 -0.65
N GLY A 24 -13.07 -0.93 0.62
CA GLY A 24 -12.47 -2.17 1.11
C GLY A 24 -11.12 -2.50 0.47
N THR A 25 -10.47 -1.54 -0.20
CA THR A 25 -9.12 -1.74 -0.71
C THR A 25 -8.09 -1.55 0.38
N TYR A 26 -8.40 -0.80 1.43
CA TYR A 26 -7.51 -0.50 2.54
C TYR A 26 -6.21 0.16 2.08
N PHE A 27 -6.30 1.09 1.12
CA PHE A 27 -5.17 1.62 0.35
C PHE A 27 -4.20 2.48 1.19
N SER A 28 -4.67 2.97 2.34
CA SER A 28 -3.90 3.71 3.34
C SER A 28 -3.88 3.00 4.70
N ALA A 29 -4.46 1.80 4.82
CA ALA A 29 -4.65 1.13 6.10
C ALA A 29 -3.40 0.37 6.58
N MET A 30 -3.29 0.22 7.89
CA MET A 30 -2.22 -0.55 8.54
C MET A 30 -2.78 -1.87 9.09
N LYS A 31 -1.96 -2.92 9.20
CA LYS A 31 -2.32 -4.12 9.93
C LYS A 31 -2.33 -3.85 11.43
N CYS A 32 -3.29 -4.42 12.14
CA CYS A 32 -3.38 -4.30 13.59
C CYS A 32 -2.24 -5.03 14.34
N SER A 33 -1.61 -6.02 13.70
CA SER A 33 -0.53 -6.81 14.28
C SER A 33 0.65 -5.92 14.69
N GLY A 34 1.04 -5.99 15.98
CA GLY A 34 2.18 -5.24 16.53
C GLY A 34 1.82 -3.94 17.27
N PHE A 35 0.55 -3.54 17.31
CA PHE A 35 0.12 -2.34 18.03
C PHE A 35 -0.68 -2.63 19.31
N ASN A 36 -1.50 -3.68 19.29
CA ASN A 36 -2.45 -4.00 20.36
C ASN A 36 -2.07 -5.30 21.08
N LYS A 37 -2.71 -5.53 22.24
CA LYS A 37 -2.48 -6.73 23.08
C LYS A 37 -2.78 -8.05 22.37
N GLU A 38 -3.68 -8.04 21.39
CA GLU A 38 -4.02 -9.21 20.60
C GLU A 38 -3.05 -9.37 19.43
N LEU A 39 -2.00 -10.19 19.63
CA LEU A 39 -0.91 -10.36 18.66
C LEU A 39 -1.40 -10.79 17.26
N ASN A 40 -2.56 -11.45 17.16
CA ASN A 40 -3.05 -12.09 15.93
C ASN A 40 -4.46 -11.62 15.49
N CYS A 41 -4.84 -10.37 15.79
CA CYS A 41 -6.17 -9.84 15.42
C CYS A 41 -6.53 -9.98 13.92
N GLY A 42 -5.55 -9.87 13.03
CA GLY A 42 -5.77 -9.97 11.58
C GLY A 42 -6.72 -8.90 11.00
N GLY A 43 -6.94 -7.81 11.73
CA GLY A 43 -7.74 -6.65 11.32
C GLY A 43 -6.89 -5.51 10.75
N MET A 44 -7.57 -4.49 10.23
CA MET A 44 -6.98 -3.29 9.66
C MET A 44 -7.25 -2.09 10.55
N LEU A 45 -6.20 -1.33 10.87
CA LEU A 45 -6.26 -0.01 11.49
C LEU A 45 -6.54 1.02 10.41
N MET A 46 -7.58 1.82 10.61
CA MET A 46 -8.03 2.90 9.74
C MET A 46 -8.28 4.16 10.59
N PRO A 47 -8.21 5.37 10.02
CA PRO A 47 -8.54 6.59 10.74
C PRO A 47 -9.97 6.51 11.30
N GLU A 48 -10.16 6.90 12.57
CA GLU A 48 -11.50 6.91 13.18
C GLU A 48 -12.43 7.91 12.48
N ASN A 49 -11.88 9.03 12.03
CA ASN A 49 -12.58 10.13 11.40
C ASN A 49 -11.63 10.94 10.50
N GLU A 50 -12.15 11.95 9.81
CA GLU A 50 -11.34 12.78 8.90
C GLU A 50 -10.17 13.52 9.59
N LYS A 51 -10.27 13.85 10.88
CA LYS A 51 -9.14 14.49 11.60
C LYS A 51 -8.01 13.51 11.85
N SER A 52 -8.34 12.23 12.02
CA SER A 52 -7.41 11.13 12.31
C SER A 52 -6.35 10.91 11.22
N TRP A 53 -6.54 11.49 10.03
CA TRP A 53 -5.52 11.56 8.98
C TRP A 53 -4.28 12.37 9.39
N SER A 54 -4.42 13.36 10.28
CA SER A 54 -3.31 14.20 10.79
C SER A 54 -3.16 14.13 12.31
N GLU A 55 -4.26 14.02 13.06
CA GLU A 55 -4.30 14.07 14.52
C GLU A 55 -5.43 13.19 15.09
N GLY A 56 -5.24 12.59 16.25
CA GLY A 56 -6.22 11.68 16.85
C GLY A 56 -5.77 10.23 16.76
N LYS A 57 -6.68 9.30 16.43
CA LYS A 57 -6.42 7.86 16.54
C LYS A 57 -6.97 7.04 15.37
N TRP A 58 -6.34 5.90 15.16
CA TRP A 58 -6.70 4.89 14.19
C TRP A 58 -7.30 3.70 14.93
N VAL A 59 -8.40 3.14 14.44
CA VAL A 59 -9.17 2.09 15.10
C VAL A 59 -9.18 0.82 14.24
N CYS A 60 -9.01 -0.32 14.88
CA CYS A 60 -9.04 -1.62 14.21
C CYS A 60 -10.48 -2.07 13.94
N ASN A 61 -10.78 -2.47 12.71
CA ASN A 61 -12.11 -2.95 12.33
C ASN A 61 -12.51 -4.32 12.92
N LYS A 62 -11.61 -5.02 13.63
CA LYS A 62 -11.89 -6.31 14.27
C LYS A 62 -11.87 -6.22 15.79
N CYS A 63 -10.71 -5.96 16.38
CA CYS A 63 -10.56 -5.96 17.85
C CYS A 63 -10.91 -4.62 18.52
N GLN A 64 -11.29 -3.59 17.73
CA GLN A 64 -11.60 -2.24 18.22
C GLN A 64 -10.45 -1.54 18.98
N GLY A 65 -9.24 -2.13 19.01
CA GLY A 65 -8.08 -1.47 19.59
C GLY A 65 -7.64 -0.26 18.76
N SER A 66 -7.15 0.78 19.44
CA SER A 66 -6.80 2.06 18.85
C SER A 66 -5.32 2.42 18.98
N VAL A 67 -4.82 3.19 18.02
CA VAL A 67 -3.42 3.64 17.95
C VAL A 67 -3.39 5.13 17.62
N GLU A 68 -2.61 5.91 18.35
CA GLU A 68 -2.45 7.34 18.09
C GLU A 68 -1.81 7.62 16.72
N THR A 69 -2.35 8.61 16.00
CA THR A 69 -1.94 9.00 14.65
C THR A 69 -0.43 9.26 14.53
N PRO A 70 0.26 9.93 15.48
CA PRO A 70 1.72 10.10 15.41
C PRO A 70 2.50 8.78 15.29
N ARG A 71 2.04 7.71 15.95
CA ARG A 71 2.69 6.40 15.87
C ARG A 71 2.51 5.75 14.49
N ILE A 72 1.33 5.92 13.89
CA ILE A 72 1.06 5.48 12.51
C ILE A 72 1.94 6.27 11.53
N LEU A 73 1.93 7.61 11.64
CA LEU A 73 2.70 8.49 10.76
C LEU A 73 4.20 8.23 10.85
N ASN A 74 4.75 7.88 12.02
CA ASN A 74 6.16 7.50 12.14
C ASN A 74 6.54 6.29 11.28
N ILE A 75 5.66 5.28 11.22
CA ILE A 75 5.90 4.08 10.40
C ILE A 75 5.74 4.41 8.92
N VAL A 76 4.71 5.17 8.56
CA VAL A 76 4.48 5.63 7.18
C VAL A 76 5.64 6.51 6.68
N ASN A 77 6.17 7.39 7.52
CA ASN A 77 7.33 8.23 7.19
C ASN A 77 8.58 7.38 6.98
N ARG A 78 8.82 6.36 7.81
CA ARG A 78 9.94 5.43 7.59
C ARG A 78 9.80 4.65 6.28
N CYS A 79 8.58 4.17 6.01
CA CYS A 79 8.20 3.50 4.77
C CYS A 79 8.47 4.37 3.54
N LYS A 80 8.15 5.68 3.62
CA LYS A 80 8.49 6.68 2.60
C LYS A 80 9.99 6.82 2.41
N MET A 81 10.76 7.04 3.49
CA MET A 81 12.20 7.24 3.41
C MET A 81 12.91 6.02 2.80
N ASP A 82 12.53 4.82 3.22
CA ASP A 82 13.10 3.59 2.69
C ASP A 82 12.72 3.39 1.21
N PHE A 83 11.49 3.76 0.81
CA PHE A 83 11.07 3.70 -0.59
C PHE A 83 11.86 4.67 -1.47
N GLU A 84 12.12 5.88 -0.97
CA GLU A 84 12.92 6.89 -1.65
C GLU A 84 14.38 6.42 -1.83
N ALA A 85 14.97 5.85 -0.77
CA ALA A 85 16.35 5.35 -0.76
C ALA A 85 16.56 4.02 -1.51
N MET A 86 15.51 3.22 -1.68
CA MET A 86 15.59 1.93 -2.37
C MET A 86 15.98 2.09 -3.85
N GLU A 87 16.87 1.21 -4.32
CA GLU A 87 17.19 1.04 -5.74
C GLU A 87 16.02 0.36 -6.47
N LYS A 88 15.23 1.16 -7.19
CA LYS A 88 13.94 0.77 -7.78
C LYS A 88 14.05 -0.17 -8.99
N THR A 89 15.25 -0.34 -9.55
CA THR A 89 15.54 -1.24 -10.67
C THR A 89 16.00 -2.62 -10.20
N ASN A 90 16.21 -2.81 -8.90
CA ASN A 90 16.71 -4.05 -8.32
C ASN A 90 15.57 -4.88 -7.75
N GLU A 91 15.29 -6.04 -8.36
CA GLU A 91 14.22 -6.96 -7.97
C GLU A 91 14.35 -7.41 -6.50
N GLN A 92 15.57 -7.72 -6.04
CA GLN A 92 15.79 -8.19 -4.68
C GLN A 92 15.47 -7.11 -3.64
N HIS A 93 15.81 -5.85 -3.94
CA HIS A 93 15.50 -4.74 -3.06
C HIS A 93 13.99 -4.51 -2.96
N CYS A 94 13.29 -4.56 -4.09
CA CYS A 94 11.83 -4.46 -4.13
C CYS A 94 11.14 -5.59 -3.33
N ASN A 95 11.60 -6.84 -3.51
CA ASN A 95 11.08 -7.98 -2.76
C ASN A 95 11.32 -7.85 -1.25
N LYS A 96 12.52 -7.43 -0.84
CA LYS A 96 12.85 -7.17 0.58
C LYS A 96 11.97 -6.08 1.18
N TYR A 97 11.70 -5.00 0.43
CA TYR A 97 10.81 -3.93 0.86
C TYR A 97 9.40 -4.44 1.12
N ILE A 98 8.80 -5.17 0.17
CA ILE A 98 7.46 -5.74 0.32
C ILE A 98 7.43 -6.69 1.52
N GLN A 99 8.42 -7.58 1.65
CA GLN A 99 8.49 -8.54 2.76
C GLN A 99 8.55 -7.83 4.12
N HIS A 100 9.37 -6.79 4.24
CA HIS A 100 9.54 -6.03 5.48
C HIS A 100 8.24 -5.30 5.86
N TYR A 101 7.69 -4.54 4.93
CA TYR A 101 6.55 -3.66 5.20
C TYR A 101 5.19 -4.38 5.21
N SER A 102 5.07 -5.56 4.60
CA SER A 102 3.86 -6.39 4.68
C SER A 102 3.51 -6.84 6.10
N ARG A 103 4.40 -6.68 7.09
CA ARG A 103 4.10 -6.90 8.51
C ARG A 103 3.19 -5.83 9.10
N TRP A 104 3.30 -4.60 8.60
CA TRP A 104 2.68 -3.40 9.16
C TRP A 104 1.62 -2.80 8.23
N LEU A 105 1.83 -2.89 6.91
CA LEU A 105 0.96 -2.30 5.91
C LEU A 105 -0.09 -3.29 5.43
N SER A 106 -1.25 -2.79 4.99
CA SER A 106 -2.21 -3.61 4.26
C SER A 106 -1.58 -4.15 2.95
N PRO A 107 -2.07 -5.28 2.40
CA PRO A 107 -1.56 -5.83 1.13
C PRO A 107 -1.69 -4.91 -0.08
N ASN A 108 -2.59 -3.93 -0.01
CA ASN A 108 -2.87 -2.94 -1.05
C ASN A 108 -2.44 -1.53 -0.62
N HIS A 109 -1.66 -1.39 0.45
CA HIS A 109 -1.18 -0.09 0.86
C HIS A 109 -0.42 0.56 -0.29
N HIS A 110 -0.60 1.86 -0.52
CA HIS A 110 -0.10 2.51 -1.73
C HIS A 110 1.41 2.29 -1.97
N TYR A 111 2.26 2.34 -0.94
CA TYR A 111 3.68 1.99 -1.06
C TYR A 111 3.95 0.53 -1.48
N ILE A 112 3.16 -0.43 -1.00
CA ILE A 112 3.26 -1.83 -1.46
C ILE A 112 2.85 -1.93 -2.93
N VAL A 113 1.80 -1.20 -3.32
CA VAL A 113 1.30 -1.15 -4.70
C VAL A 113 2.33 -0.53 -5.63
N ASP A 114 2.96 0.58 -5.25
CA ASP A 114 4.01 1.23 -6.04
C ASP A 114 5.19 0.28 -6.28
N VAL A 115 5.63 -0.46 -5.26
CA VAL A 115 6.71 -1.45 -5.42
C VAL A 115 6.28 -2.66 -6.25
N LYS A 116 5.02 -3.09 -6.15
CA LYS A 116 4.45 -4.13 -7.03
C LYS A 116 4.46 -3.69 -8.50
N ILE A 117 4.11 -2.43 -8.79
CA ILE A 117 4.19 -1.87 -10.14
C ILE A 117 5.64 -1.91 -10.64
N LEU A 118 6.61 -1.47 -9.83
CA LEU A 118 8.03 -1.55 -10.16
C LEU A 118 8.45 -2.99 -10.49
N LEU A 119 8.13 -3.96 -9.63
CA LEU A 119 8.44 -5.38 -9.87
C LEU A 119 7.85 -5.89 -11.19
N SER A 120 6.60 -5.52 -11.50
CA SER A 120 5.95 -5.94 -12.75
C SER A 120 6.68 -5.42 -14.00
N GLN A 121 7.35 -4.27 -13.88
CA GLN A 121 8.14 -3.65 -14.94
C GLN A 121 9.55 -4.25 -15.01
N ILE A 122 10.19 -4.53 -13.88
CA ILE A 122 11.56 -5.08 -13.81
C ILE A 122 11.60 -6.52 -14.35
N ILE A 123 10.65 -7.38 -13.93
CA ILE A 123 10.64 -8.79 -14.32
C ILE A 123 10.38 -8.88 -15.83
N GLY A 124 11.43 -9.12 -16.61
CA GLY A 124 11.39 -9.14 -18.07
C GLY A 124 11.38 -7.78 -18.77
N GLY A 125 11.66 -6.68 -18.06
CA GLY A 125 11.78 -5.33 -18.62
C GLY A 125 13.16 -4.99 -19.23
N GLY A 126 13.99 -6.00 -19.47
CA GLY A 126 15.33 -5.86 -20.04
C GLY A 126 15.39 -6.13 -21.54
N SER A 127 16.52 -6.64 -22.03
CA SER A 127 16.68 -7.03 -23.44
C SER A 127 15.81 -8.25 -23.79
N PRO A 128 15.43 -8.44 -25.07
CA PRO A 128 14.70 -9.62 -25.52
C PRO A 128 15.37 -10.96 -25.14
N ASP A 129 16.70 -10.98 -25.02
CA ASP A 129 17.46 -12.15 -24.61
C ASP A 129 17.35 -12.45 -23.11
N ALA A 130 17.12 -11.41 -22.29
CA ALA A 130 16.89 -11.58 -20.84
C ALA A 130 15.58 -12.33 -20.57
N ILE A 131 14.58 -12.20 -21.45
CA ILE A 131 13.28 -12.89 -21.34
C ILE A 131 13.45 -14.42 -21.33
N LYS A 132 14.37 -14.95 -22.13
CA LYS A 132 14.66 -16.39 -22.22
C LYS A 132 15.33 -16.96 -20.96
N ARG A 133 15.83 -16.10 -20.07
CA ARG A 133 16.59 -16.48 -18.87
C ARG A 133 15.85 -16.16 -17.57
N ILE A 134 14.60 -15.71 -17.64
CA ILE A 134 13.81 -15.42 -16.44
C ILE A 134 13.45 -16.74 -15.77
N PRO A 135 13.74 -16.91 -14.47
CA PRO A 135 13.28 -18.07 -13.72
C PRO A 135 11.74 -18.17 -13.72
N GLU A 136 11.22 -19.39 -13.77
CA GLU A 136 9.78 -19.64 -13.71
C GLU A 136 9.12 -19.01 -12.47
N GLU A 137 9.81 -19.04 -11.33
CA GLU A 137 9.35 -18.41 -10.08
C GLU A 137 9.12 -16.90 -10.26
N SER A 138 10.05 -16.18 -10.89
CA SER A 138 9.89 -14.74 -11.15
C SER A 138 8.73 -14.46 -12.12
N LEU A 139 8.54 -15.32 -13.14
CA LEU A 139 7.39 -15.20 -14.05
C LEU A 139 6.06 -15.41 -13.32
N MET A 140 5.97 -16.45 -12.48
CA MET A 140 4.78 -16.73 -11.68
C MET A 140 4.49 -15.59 -10.70
N ASN A 141 5.52 -15.04 -10.07
CA ASN A 141 5.38 -13.86 -9.21
C ASN A 141 4.86 -12.65 -9.99
N LYS A 142 5.39 -12.39 -11.20
CA LYS A 142 4.90 -11.31 -12.07
C LYS A 142 3.42 -11.47 -12.41
N ILE A 143 3.00 -12.68 -12.81
CA ILE A 143 1.59 -12.97 -13.14
C ILE A 143 0.70 -12.66 -11.93
N LYS A 144 1.07 -13.18 -10.75
CA LYS A 144 0.35 -12.94 -9.50
C LYS A 144 0.22 -11.44 -9.20
N ILE A 145 1.32 -10.70 -9.24
CA ILE A 145 1.34 -9.26 -8.99
C ILE A 145 0.44 -8.51 -9.97
N CYS A 146 0.52 -8.82 -11.27
CA CYS A 146 -0.31 -8.17 -12.28
C CYS A 146 -1.80 -8.44 -12.05
N GLN A 147 -2.18 -9.67 -11.68
CA GLN A 147 -3.57 -10.01 -11.37
C GLN A 147 -4.08 -9.24 -10.14
N GLU A 148 -3.27 -9.15 -9.08
CA GLU A 148 -3.60 -8.36 -7.88
C GLU A 148 -3.77 -6.87 -8.21
N LEU A 149 -2.86 -6.30 -9.01
CA LEU A 149 -2.92 -4.89 -9.43
C LEU A 149 -4.14 -4.59 -10.30
N ILE A 150 -4.48 -5.47 -11.26
CA ILE A 150 -5.67 -5.32 -12.11
C ILE A 150 -6.94 -5.31 -11.25
N ALA A 151 -7.07 -6.27 -10.32
CA ALA A 151 -8.21 -6.35 -9.42
C ALA A 151 -8.34 -5.11 -8.52
N LEU A 152 -7.21 -4.57 -8.06
CA LEU A 152 -7.18 -3.34 -7.26
C LEU A 152 -7.60 -2.12 -8.10
N PHE A 153 -7.02 -1.93 -9.29
CA PHE A 153 -7.29 -0.76 -10.11
C PHE A 153 -8.73 -0.72 -10.66
N GLN A 154 -9.36 -1.88 -10.86
CA GLN A 154 -10.80 -1.95 -11.16
C GLN A 154 -11.66 -1.33 -10.05
N LYS A 155 -11.21 -1.34 -8.79
CA LYS A 155 -11.90 -0.72 -7.65
C LYS A 155 -11.51 0.75 -7.46
N VAL A 156 -10.22 1.06 -7.48
CA VAL A 156 -9.70 2.41 -7.16
C VAL A 156 -9.89 3.39 -8.31
N CYS A 157 -9.82 2.91 -9.55
CA CYS A 157 -9.93 3.70 -10.77
C CYS A 157 -11.11 3.19 -11.62
N PRO A 158 -12.37 3.37 -11.17
CA PRO A 158 -13.53 2.90 -11.93
C PRO A 158 -13.69 3.65 -13.27
N GLY A 159 -13.00 4.77 -13.45
CA GLY A 159 -12.89 5.49 -14.71
C GLY A 159 -12.04 4.73 -15.74
N LYS A 160 -12.72 3.99 -16.63
CA LYS A 160 -12.13 3.37 -17.82
C LYS A 160 -11.40 4.41 -18.71
N ARG A 161 -10.20 4.02 -19.17
CA ARG A 161 -9.49 4.42 -20.42
C ARG A 161 -9.33 5.93 -20.69
N ARG A 162 -8.08 6.39 -20.66
CA ARG A 162 -7.61 7.41 -21.61
C ARG A 162 -6.64 6.74 -22.57
#